data_AF-A0A9D1KKQ8-F1
#
_entry.id   AF-A0A9D1KKQ8-F1
#
_cell.length_a   1.000
_cell.length_b   1.000
_cell.length_c   1.000
_cell.angle_alpha   90.00
_cell.angle_beta   90.00
_cell.angle_gamma   90.00
#
_symmetry.space_group_name_H-M   'P 1'
#
loop_
_entity.id
_entity.type
_entity.pdbx_description
1 polymer ?
#
loop_
_entity_poly.entity_id
_entity_poly.type
_entity_poly.pdbx_seq_one_letter_code
_entity_poly.pdbx_strand_id
1 'polypeptide(L)'
;DILDGASIVRTALVHELLVSEVEPRPDATGPRLFSGMDRLVHRGRDNRWAMTVAMCSNRIAWYECGNGENDLGAQTSSGMTYLYLDNDDAHFDDEFWPTSDLTAPPGTTVDTVALPPRVEGQWGGSCPPNEWTGGSTLGELSLAGQHLIGPGSTGLTARKSWFAGPDFVACLGSDVSVIPQTSDSRVEVSADAHVNDGSRAEENFASNTTMLVKAVEAADTGYSRQSYLRIDPEAVDGELASVQLHLHAQISDSGGTEDSVTIHRCDDFDEATLTWNSRPEVGEALATVDIRGSFAWYSVDLTEALADQVAAGEPITLALVQPLQDGRSAGLSVEVRSRESGDTAPYLHVGVRAGTDGRTKSVVEHRNTGTSPGRLVIDRRQVSDAVRLTDPQWAHLSGVGGYVFLAPATVQASVVERSGAWRDINTGGSEDEQTRHYATLEVLHTEDSDGSYAYLVLPQASEALTRARAKKAPVEVVANSAEVQAVTHGAVLAANFWRPATVDGLSVDRPASLILSRGDRAQLSVSDPTQEAETVVVEVADAPWTRVDGDGVTLEREGDLVRLRVEVADRIGVPVTVELS
;
A
#
# COMPACT_ATOMS: atom_id res chain seq x y z
N ASP A 1 25.28 12.09 -25.25
CA ASP A 1 25.46 13.44 -25.84
C ASP A 1 24.06 14.02 -26.06
N ILE A 2 23.78 15.26 -25.63
CA ILE A 2 22.46 15.91 -25.77
C ILE A 2 22.02 16.06 -27.25
N LEU A 3 22.97 15.94 -28.18
CA LEU A 3 22.72 16.00 -29.62
C LEU A 3 22.43 14.62 -30.24
N ASP A 4 22.65 13.54 -29.50
CA ASP A 4 22.34 12.20 -29.99
C ASP A 4 20.82 12.00 -30.13
N GLY A 5 20.38 11.52 -31.30
CA GLY A 5 18.96 11.44 -31.66
C GLY A 5 18.23 12.80 -31.85
N ALA A 6 18.91 13.94 -31.73
CA ALA A 6 18.29 15.26 -31.89
C ALA A 6 17.99 15.59 -33.37
N SER A 7 16.88 16.30 -33.61
CA SER A 7 16.56 16.79 -34.96
C SER A 7 17.55 17.87 -35.42
N ILE A 8 17.72 18.04 -36.74
CA ILE A 8 18.61 19.07 -37.31
C ILE A 8 18.31 20.47 -36.72
N VAL A 9 17.02 20.80 -36.54
CA VAL A 9 16.60 22.08 -35.96
C VAL A 9 17.06 22.21 -34.50
N ARG A 10 16.86 21.16 -33.69
CA ARG A 10 17.29 21.16 -32.29
C ARG A 10 18.82 21.23 -32.19
N THR A 11 19.53 20.48 -33.03
CA THR A 11 21.00 20.53 -33.08
C THR A 11 21.51 21.93 -33.44
N ALA A 12 20.90 22.59 -34.42
CA ALA A 12 21.28 23.96 -34.78
C ALA A 12 21.06 24.95 -33.63
N LEU A 13 19.90 24.89 -32.96
CA LEU A 13 19.56 25.76 -31.82
C LEU A 13 20.47 25.52 -30.61
N VAL A 14 20.75 24.25 -30.27
CA VAL A 14 21.66 23.91 -29.17
C VAL A 14 23.08 24.36 -29.50
N HIS A 15 23.55 24.15 -30.73
CA HIS A 15 24.87 24.63 -31.15
C HIS A 15 24.95 26.16 -31.08
N GLU A 16 23.93 26.88 -31.54
CA GLU A 16 23.86 28.34 -31.43
C GLU A 16 23.96 28.81 -29.98
N LEU A 17 23.24 28.15 -29.05
CA LEU A 17 23.32 28.44 -27.62
C LEU A 17 24.72 28.15 -27.05
N LEU A 18 25.32 27.01 -27.39
CA LEU A 18 26.64 26.59 -26.87
C LEU A 18 27.78 27.49 -27.32
N VAL A 19 27.67 28.16 -28.47
CA VAL A 19 28.66 29.14 -28.96
C VAL A 19 28.29 30.59 -28.65
N SER A 20 27.14 30.83 -28.00
CA SER A 20 26.70 32.17 -27.60
C SER A 20 27.47 32.67 -26.36
N GLU A 21 27.26 33.95 -26.03
CA GLU A 21 27.80 34.55 -24.80
C GLU A 21 26.93 34.29 -23.55
N VAL A 22 25.89 33.45 -23.67
CA VAL A 22 24.97 33.16 -22.55
C VAL A 22 25.68 32.29 -21.52
N GLU A 23 25.80 32.78 -20.29
CA GLU A 23 26.41 32.03 -19.19
C GLU A 23 25.51 30.86 -18.74
N PRO A 24 26.06 29.66 -18.52
CA PRO A 24 25.33 28.55 -17.92
C PRO A 24 24.82 28.91 -16.53
N ARG A 25 23.53 28.69 -16.29
CA ARG A 25 22.93 28.88 -14.96
C ARG A 25 23.24 27.66 -14.09
N PRO A 26 23.84 27.82 -12.89
CA PRO A 26 24.04 26.70 -11.98
C PRO A 26 22.69 26.18 -11.45
N ASP A 27 22.64 24.89 -11.18
CA ASP A 27 21.49 24.28 -10.51
C ASP A 27 21.28 24.87 -9.12
N ALA A 28 20.01 25.10 -8.78
CA ALA A 28 19.65 25.58 -7.44
C ALA A 28 19.80 24.43 -6.42
N THR A 29 20.58 24.66 -5.37
CA THR A 29 20.76 23.73 -4.25
C THR A 29 19.56 23.75 -3.31
N GLY A 30 19.48 22.75 -2.43
CA GLY A 30 18.43 22.64 -1.43
C GLY A 30 17.16 21.92 -1.93
N PRO A 31 16.06 22.05 -1.17
CA PRO A 31 14.87 21.24 -1.38
C PRO A 31 13.88 21.84 -2.39
N ARG A 32 13.15 20.96 -3.07
CA ARG A 32 11.89 21.25 -3.77
C ARG A 32 10.89 20.16 -3.44
N LEU A 33 9.83 20.54 -2.73
CA LEU A 33 8.71 19.67 -2.43
C LEU A 33 7.60 19.89 -3.47
N PHE A 34 7.17 18.81 -4.11
CA PHE A 34 6.07 18.79 -5.07
C PHE A 34 4.88 18.04 -4.45
N SER A 35 4.22 18.68 -3.48
CA SER A 35 3.13 18.09 -2.69
C SER A 35 1.91 17.66 -3.53
N GLY A 36 1.69 18.29 -4.69
CA GLY A 36 0.60 17.91 -5.61
C GLY A 36 0.84 16.61 -6.39
N MET A 37 2.05 16.03 -6.31
CA MET A 37 2.39 14.76 -6.95
C MET A 37 3.27 13.85 -6.09
N ASP A 38 3.29 14.09 -4.77
CA ASP A 38 4.02 13.28 -3.78
C ASP A 38 5.49 13.02 -4.16
N ARG A 39 6.22 14.08 -4.55
CA ARG A 39 7.67 14.01 -4.81
C ARG A 39 8.44 15.02 -3.95
N LEU A 40 9.59 14.58 -3.44
CA LEU A 40 10.61 15.48 -2.89
C LEU A 40 11.86 15.37 -3.75
N VAL A 41 12.45 16.50 -4.13
CA VAL A 41 13.81 16.57 -4.70
C VAL A 41 14.67 17.39 -3.77
N HIS A 42 15.84 16.87 -3.39
CA HIS A 42 16.84 17.58 -2.60
C HIS A 42 18.17 17.60 -3.34
N ARG A 43 18.73 18.78 -3.61
CA ARG A 43 20.06 18.94 -4.19
C ARG A 43 21.06 19.34 -3.10
N GLY A 44 22.17 18.61 -3.03
CA GLY A 44 23.25 18.89 -2.07
C GLY A 44 23.86 20.27 -2.26
N ARG A 45 24.54 20.78 -1.23
CA ARG A 45 25.12 22.14 -1.22
C ARG A 45 26.13 22.42 -2.34
N ASP A 46 26.86 21.40 -2.77
CA ASP A 46 27.91 21.53 -3.77
C ASP A 46 27.46 21.09 -5.17
N ASN A 47 26.15 20.82 -5.37
CA ASN A 47 25.58 20.27 -6.60
C ASN A 47 26.23 18.96 -7.08
N ARG A 48 26.93 18.25 -6.20
CA ARG A 48 27.55 16.96 -6.55
C ARG A 48 26.60 15.79 -6.42
N TRP A 49 25.45 16.00 -5.77
CA TRP A 49 24.42 14.98 -5.66
C TRP A 49 23.03 15.59 -5.60
N ALA A 50 22.05 14.79 -6.01
CA ALA A 50 20.64 15.05 -5.77
C ALA A 50 19.96 13.75 -5.35
N MET A 51 18.97 13.84 -4.46
CA MET A 51 18.10 12.72 -4.13
C MET A 51 16.65 13.08 -4.40
N THR A 52 15.95 12.19 -5.10
CA THR A 52 14.49 12.24 -5.23
C THR A 52 13.87 11.17 -4.34
N VAL A 53 12.79 11.51 -3.61
CA VAL A 53 11.93 10.53 -2.96
C VAL A 53 10.62 10.47 -3.74
N ALA A 54 10.31 9.28 -4.27
CA ALA A 54 9.06 8.99 -4.96
C ALA A 54 8.09 8.31 -3.99
N MET A 55 6.99 9.00 -3.68
CA MET A 55 5.96 8.53 -2.75
C MET A 55 4.62 8.39 -3.49
N CYS A 56 3.68 7.68 -2.89
CA CYS A 56 2.29 7.57 -3.36
C CYS A 56 1.34 7.92 -2.22
N SER A 57 0.09 8.21 -2.57
CA SER A 57 -0.96 8.45 -1.60
C SER A 57 -2.35 8.12 -2.14
N ASN A 58 -3.40 8.38 -1.35
CA ASN A 58 -4.79 8.40 -1.81
C ASN A 58 -5.06 9.40 -2.97
N ARG A 59 -4.07 10.21 -3.37
CA ARG A 59 -4.12 11.12 -4.53
C ARG A 59 -3.25 10.66 -5.70
N ILE A 60 -2.23 9.85 -5.45
CA ILE A 60 -1.18 9.50 -6.42
C ILE A 60 -0.95 7.99 -6.37
N ALA A 61 -1.14 7.32 -7.52
CA ALA A 61 -0.98 5.88 -7.66
C ALA A 61 0.43 5.39 -7.31
N TRP A 62 0.56 4.11 -6.95
CA TRP A 62 1.86 3.45 -6.78
C TRP A 62 2.75 3.56 -8.03
N TYR A 63 2.13 3.42 -9.20
CA TYR A 63 2.76 3.47 -10.51
C TYR A 63 1.70 3.57 -11.62
N GLU A 64 2.14 3.81 -12.83
CA GLU A 64 1.34 3.64 -14.04
C GLU A 64 1.92 2.52 -14.90
N CYS A 65 1.07 1.57 -15.32
CA CYS A 65 1.36 0.63 -16.39
C CYS A 65 0.22 0.63 -17.40
N GLY A 66 0.49 0.20 -18.62
CA GLY A 66 -0.49 0.26 -19.71
C GLY A 66 0.14 -0.04 -21.05
N ASN A 67 -0.64 -0.49 -22.04
CA ASN A 67 -0.14 -0.86 -23.37
C ASN A 67 1.03 -1.87 -23.38
N GLY A 68 1.14 -2.68 -22.31
CA GLY A 68 2.26 -3.61 -22.12
C GLY A 68 3.57 -2.94 -21.69
N GLU A 69 3.52 -1.72 -21.15
CA GLU A 69 4.65 -0.97 -20.61
C GLU A 69 4.59 -0.89 -19.08
N ASN A 70 5.75 -1.00 -18.43
CA ASN A 70 5.95 -0.84 -16.99
C ASN A 70 5.15 -1.83 -16.10
N ASP A 71 4.89 -3.03 -16.60
CA ASP A 71 4.03 -4.02 -15.94
C ASP A 71 4.54 -4.46 -14.54
N LEU A 72 5.84 -4.27 -14.26
CA LEU A 72 6.50 -4.63 -12.99
C LEU A 72 6.85 -3.43 -12.10
N GLY A 73 6.38 -2.23 -12.43
CA GLY A 73 6.78 -0.97 -11.77
C GLY A 73 6.13 -0.68 -10.41
N ALA A 74 5.42 -1.63 -9.80
CA ALA A 74 4.51 -1.39 -8.66
C ALA A 74 5.17 -0.76 -7.42
N GLN A 75 6.48 -0.93 -7.24
CA GLN A 75 7.21 -0.39 -6.08
C GLN A 75 7.86 0.98 -6.31
N THR A 76 7.76 1.54 -7.52
CA THR A 76 8.49 2.78 -7.89
C THR A 76 8.07 4.04 -7.14
N SER A 77 6.90 4.04 -6.50
CA SER A 77 6.47 5.12 -5.59
C SER A 77 6.26 4.65 -4.14
N SER A 78 6.74 3.47 -3.76
CA SER A 78 6.68 2.94 -2.39
C SER A 78 7.78 3.52 -1.48
N GLY A 79 8.07 4.82 -1.65
CA GLY A 79 9.18 5.51 -0.98
C GLY A 79 10.53 5.24 -1.64
N MET A 80 10.55 4.98 -2.96
CA MET A 80 11.78 4.76 -3.69
C MET A 80 12.65 6.02 -3.67
N THR A 81 13.93 5.87 -3.38
CA THR A 81 14.91 6.96 -3.37
C THR A 81 15.85 6.86 -4.57
N TYR A 82 15.91 7.92 -5.37
CA TYR A 82 16.80 8.02 -6.53
C TYR A 82 17.99 8.90 -6.17
N LEU A 83 19.19 8.33 -6.09
CA LEU A 83 20.42 9.07 -5.79
C LEU A 83 21.21 9.34 -7.08
N TYR A 84 21.18 10.58 -7.52
CA TYR A 84 21.97 11.10 -8.65
C TYR A 84 23.29 11.67 -8.15
N LEU A 85 24.39 11.34 -8.84
CA LEU A 85 25.72 11.81 -8.50
C LEU A 85 26.39 12.42 -9.73
N ASP A 86 27.19 13.48 -9.54
CA ASP A 86 27.92 14.16 -10.61
C ASP A 86 28.95 13.28 -11.33
N ASN A 87 29.39 12.21 -10.67
CA ASN A 87 30.40 11.26 -11.15
C ASN A 87 29.79 9.97 -11.72
N ASP A 88 28.46 9.89 -11.79
CA ASP A 88 27.71 8.73 -12.26
C ASP A 88 26.34 9.21 -12.81
N ASP A 89 26.38 9.87 -13.96
CA ASP A 89 25.21 10.44 -14.64
C ASP A 89 24.38 9.37 -15.38
N ALA A 90 24.96 8.21 -15.69
CA ALA A 90 24.32 7.11 -16.39
C ALA A 90 23.66 6.07 -15.46
N HIS A 91 23.68 6.26 -14.13
CA HIS A 91 23.23 5.24 -13.16
C HIS A 91 21.88 4.59 -13.48
N PHE A 92 20.88 5.38 -13.86
CA PHE A 92 19.53 4.91 -14.21
C PHE A 92 19.32 4.67 -15.72
N ASP A 93 20.29 5.05 -16.54
CA ASP A 93 20.25 4.92 -18.01
C ASP A 93 21.03 3.69 -18.51
N ASP A 94 22.05 3.24 -17.77
CA ASP A 94 22.91 2.11 -18.10
C ASP A 94 22.22 0.76 -17.81
N GLU A 95 21.16 0.48 -18.56
CA GLU A 95 20.38 -0.77 -18.49
C GLU A 95 19.85 -1.07 -17.08
N PHE A 96 19.63 -0.04 -16.26
CA PHE A 96 19.12 -0.17 -14.90
C PHE A 96 17.75 -0.85 -14.88
N TRP A 97 16.78 -0.29 -15.59
CA TRP A 97 15.38 -0.76 -15.57
C TRP A 97 15.20 -2.23 -15.98
N PRO A 98 15.79 -2.72 -17.09
CA PRO A 98 15.63 -4.11 -17.47
C PRO A 98 16.41 -5.11 -16.61
N THR A 99 17.42 -4.67 -15.83
CA THR A 99 18.27 -5.59 -15.05
C THR A 99 18.11 -5.47 -13.53
N SER A 100 17.52 -4.39 -13.03
CA SER A 100 17.33 -4.12 -11.60
C SER A 100 16.30 -5.04 -10.96
N ASP A 101 16.40 -5.22 -9.64
CA ASP A 101 15.34 -5.84 -8.86
C ASP A 101 14.21 -4.84 -8.57
N LEU A 102 13.23 -4.78 -9.48
CA LEU A 102 12.07 -3.89 -9.34
C LEU A 102 11.09 -4.32 -8.23
N THR A 103 11.27 -5.52 -7.64
CA THR A 103 10.46 -5.97 -6.50
C THR A 103 10.86 -5.30 -5.19
N ALA A 104 12.09 -4.77 -5.12
CA ALA A 104 12.64 -4.12 -3.93
C ALA A 104 13.62 -2.99 -4.31
N PRO A 105 13.16 -1.90 -4.93
CA PRO A 105 14.04 -0.81 -5.36
C PRO A 105 14.57 0.01 -4.15
N PRO A 106 15.65 0.79 -4.32
CA PRO A 106 16.30 1.51 -3.22
C PRO A 106 15.33 2.45 -2.49
N GLY A 107 15.42 2.50 -1.17
CA GLY A 107 14.59 3.32 -0.29
C GLY A 107 13.26 2.68 0.12
N THR A 108 12.79 1.67 -0.60
CA THR A 108 11.48 1.06 -0.34
C THR A 108 11.47 0.19 0.92
N THR A 109 10.27 -0.04 1.45
CA THR A 109 9.97 -1.12 2.40
C THR A 109 8.98 -2.05 1.69
N VAL A 110 9.25 -3.36 1.66
CA VAL A 110 8.48 -4.32 0.87
C VAL A 110 8.19 -5.60 1.65
N ASP A 111 7.06 -6.22 1.33
CA ASP A 111 6.79 -7.64 1.57
C ASP A 111 7.63 -8.43 0.55
N THR A 112 8.17 -9.58 0.96
CA THR A 112 9.01 -10.40 0.05
C THR A 112 8.23 -11.29 -0.90
N VAL A 113 6.90 -11.31 -0.82
CA VAL A 113 6.04 -11.96 -1.82
C VAL A 113 6.17 -11.26 -3.17
N ALA A 114 6.39 -12.07 -4.21
CA ALA A 114 6.46 -11.60 -5.58
C ALA A 114 5.08 -11.08 -6.03
N LEU A 115 5.05 -9.88 -6.58
CA LEU A 115 3.83 -9.28 -7.12
C LEU A 115 3.65 -9.71 -8.58
N PRO A 116 2.42 -10.08 -9.00
CA PRO A 116 2.16 -10.35 -10.40
C PRO A 116 2.30 -9.07 -11.25
N PRO A 117 2.53 -9.20 -12.56
CA PRO A 117 2.46 -8.06 -13.47
C PRO A 117 1.11 -7.33 -13.36
N ARG A 118 1.12 -6.00 -13.38
CA ARG A 118 -0.12 -5.16 -13.33
C ARG A 118 -0.94 -5.32 -12.04
N VAL A 119 -0.30 -5.63 -10.92
CA VAL A 119 -0.95 -5.98 -9.64
C VAL A 119 -2.01 -4.97 -9.15
N GLU A 120 -1.88 -3.68 -9.47
CA GLU A 120 -2.85 -2.63 -9.08
C GLU A 120 -3.75 -2.17 -10.23
N GLY A 121 -3.73 -2.88 -11.36
CA GLY A 121 -4.37 -2.46 -12.60
C GLY A 121 -3.52 -1.49 -13.43
N GLN A 122 -4.13 -0.87 -14.43
CA GLN A 122 -3.47 -0.02 -15.43
C GLN A 122 -3.87 1.45 -15.30
N TRP A 123 -3.12 2.34 -15.96
CA TRP A 123 -3.40 3.78 -16.09
C TRP A 123 -3.44 4.56 -14.78
N GLY A 124 -2.76 4.05 -13.74
CA GLY A 124 -2.83 4.64 -12.40
C GLY A 124 -4.26 4.70 -11.85
N GLY A 125 -5.13 3.76 -12.26
CA GLY A 125 -6.57 3.78 -11.95
C GLY A 125 -6.91 3.56 -10.47
N SER A 126 -5.94 3.16 -9.66
CA SER A 126 -6.06 2.94 -8.22
C SER A 126 -4.97 3.69 -7.46
N CYS A 127 -5.30 4.10 -6.24
CA CYS A 127 -4.39 4.79 -5.33
C CYS A 127 -4.41 4.08 -3.98
N PRO A 128 -3.27 4.03 -3.25
CA PRO A 128 -3.26 3.47 -1.90
C PRO A 128 -4.22 4.22 -0.99
N PRO A 129 -4.99 3.53 -0.13
CA PRO A 129 -5.88 4.17 0.83
C PRO A 129 -5.12 4.64 2.08
N ASN A 130 -3.95 5.24 1.90
CA ASN A 130 -3.14 5.73 3.00
C ASN A 130 -3.59 7.13 3.44
N GLU A 131 -3.43 7.41 4.73
CA GLU A 131 -3.94 8.64 5.34
C GLU A 131 -3.00 9.87 5.24
N TRP A 132 -1.73 9.70 4.85
CA TRP A 132 -0.72 10.75 5.01
C TRP A 132 0.49 10.55 4.08
N THR A 133 0.76 11.51 3.21
CA THR A 133 2.01 11.59 2.40
C THR A 133 2.32 13.05 2.08
N GLY A 134 3.57 13.48 2.28
CA GLY A 134 4.00 14.85 1.99
C GLY A 134 5.18 15.27 2.86
N GLY A 135 5.28 16.55 3.21
CA GLY A 135 6.45 17.04 3.94
C GLY A 135 6.50 18.54 4.19
N SER A 136 7.63 19.01 4.71
CA SER A 136 7.94 20.40 5.01
C SER A 136 9.36 20.75 4.55
N THR A 137 9.63 22.04 4.32
CA THR A 137 10.96 22.53 3.91
C THR A 137 11.30 23.82 4.64
N LEU A 138 12.56 23.97 5.08
CA LEU A 138 13.03 25.18 5.74
C LEU A 138 14.48 25.47 5.35
N GLY A 139 14.71 26.54 4.57
CA GLY A 139 16.04 26.87 4.07
C GLY A 139 16.64 25.74 3.21
N GLU A 140 17.83 25.26 3.59
CA GLU A 140 18.49 24.12 2.94
C GLU A 140 18.02 22.74 3.46
N LEU A 141 16.95 22.69 4.26
CA LEU A 141 16.47 21.45 4.89
C LEU A 141 15.13 21.02 4.30
N SER A 142 14.96 19.71 4.14
CA SER A 142 13.64 19.11 3.85
C SER A 142 13.34 17.96 4.76
N LEU A 143 12.05 17.79 5.00
CA LEU A 143 11.45 16.65 5.64
C LEU A 143 10.33 16.15 4.73
N ALA A 144 10.33 14.86 4.42
CA ALA A 144 9.21 14.19 3.78
C ALA A 144 8.83 12.94 4.57
N GLY A 145 7.63 12.44 4.34
CA GLY A 145 7.22 11.14 4.82
C GLY A 145 6.09 10.53 4.02
N GLN A 146 5.89 9.24 4.21
CA GLN A 146 4.84 8.45 3.60
C GLN A 146 4.31 7.45 4.62
N HIS A 147 3.00 7.46 4.84
CA HIS A 147 2.31 6.27 5.33
C HIS A 147 2.25 5.29 4.17
N LEU A 148 3.13 4.30 4.19
CA LEU A 148 3.18 3.28 3.16
C LEU A 148 2.00 2.33 3.35
N ILE A 149 1.28 2.07 2.26
CA ILE A 149 0.46 0.87 2.08
C ILE A 149 1.07 0.15 0.87
N GLY A 150 1.55 -1.07 1.07
CA GLY A 150 2.21 -1.84 0.02
C GLY A 150 1.21 -2.28 -1.07
N PRO A 151 1.65 -2.38 -2.34
CA PRO A 151 0.84 -2.96 -3.40
C PRO A 151 0.64 -4.46 -3.20
N GLY A 152 -0.27 -5.06 -3.99
CA GLY A 152 -0.63 -6.47 -3.96
C GLY A 152 -1.61 -6.85 -2.88
N SER A 153 -2.19 -5.87 -2.18
CA SER A 153 -3.01 -6.10 -0.98
C SER A 153 -2.32 -6.98 0.07
N THR A 154 -0.99 -7.11 0.03
CA THR A 154 -0.20 -7.97 0.95
C THR A 154 -0.47 -7.67 2.42
N GLY A 155 -0.93 -6.45 2.71
CA GLY A 155 -1.17 -5.96 4.06
C GLY A 155 0.00 -5.20 4.64
N LEU A 156 1.09 -5.05 3.88
CA LEU A 156 2.23 -4.26 4.28
C LEU A 156 1.81 -2.81 4.58
N THR A 157 2.15 -2.35 5.77
CA THR A 157 2.11 -0.93 6.14
C THR A 157 3.41 -0.52 6.82
N ALA A 158 3.75 0.78 6.72
CA ALA A 158 4.87 1.37 7.44
C ALA A 158 4.75 2.90 7.53
N ARG A 159 5.46 3.51 8.48
CA ARG A 159 5.73 4.96 8.53
C ARG A 159 7.15 5.25 8.11
N LYS A 160 7.31 5.95 7.00
CA LYS A 160 8.62 6.25 6.41
C LYS A 160 8.85 7.76 6.43
N SER A 161 10.02 8.19 6.87
CA SER A 161 10.43 9.60 6.89
C SER A 161 11.82 9.80 6.32
N TRP A 162 12.02 10.92 5.62
CA TRP A 162 13.29 11.34 5.06
C TRP A 162 13.59 12.79 5.47
N PHE A 163 14.62 12.98 6.29
CA PHE A 163 15.15 14.30 6.63
C PHE A 163 16.46 14.52 5.89
N ALA A 164 16.49 15.49 4.96
CA ALA A 164 17.67 15.81 4.18
C ALA A 164 18.22 17.19 4.56
N GLY A 165 19.53 17.22 4.76
CA GLY A 165 20.32 18.44 4.88
C GLY A 165 21.40 18.51 3.79
N PRO A 166 22.27 19.53 3.84
CA PRO A 166 23.20 19.84 2.75
C PRO A 166 24.09 18.68 2.27
N ASP A 167 24.48 17.78 3.19
CA ASP A 167 25.49 16.74 2.95
C ASP A 167 25.01 15.33 3.37
N PHE A 168 23.74 15.17 3.76
CA PHE A 168 23.22 13.89 4.26
C PHE A 168 21.71 13.76 4.11
N VAL A 169 21.24 12.51 4.16
CA VAL A 169 19.82 12.18 4.29
C VAL A 169 19.66 11.17 5.41
N ALA A 170 18.84 11.47 6.41
CA ALA A 170 18.41 10.53 7.43
C ALA A 170 17.08 9.90 7.02
N CYS A 171 17.04 8.57 6.98
CA CYS A 171 15.90 7.77 6.59
C CYS A 171 15.42 6.98 7.82
N LEU A 172 14.18 7.19 8.23
CA LEU A 172 13.55 6.53 9.38
C LEU A 172 12.37 5.69 8.89
N GLY A 173 12.19 4.55 9.54
CA GLY A 173 11.04 3.66 9.38
C GLY A 173 10.56 3.17 10.73
N SER A 174 9.25 3.10 10.91
CA SER A 174 8.58 2.52 12.08
C SER A 174 7.25 1.89 11.64
N ASP A 175 6.61 1.15 12.55
CA ASP A 175 5.30 0.53 12.30
C ASP A 175 5.30 -0.40 11.07
N VAL A 176 6.46 -0.99 10.75
CA VAL A 176 6.58 -1.94 9.64
C VAL A 176 5.89 -3.23 10.06
N SER A 177 4.76 -3.51 9.44
CA SER A 177 3.98 -4.70 9.72
C SER A 177 3.25 -5.17 8.48
N VAL A 178 2.85 -6.44 8.49
CA VAL A 178 1.93 -6.99 7.50
C VAL A 178 0.63 -7.33 8.22
N ILE A 179 -0.44 -6.62 7.88
CA ILE A 179 -1.78 -6.86 8.41
C ILE A 179 -2.56 -7.60 7.31
N PRO A 180 -2.78 -8.93 7.41
CA PRO A 180 -3.45 -9.70 6.37
C PRO A 180 -4.74 -9.01 5.91
N GLN A 181 -4.78 -8.58 4.65
CA GLN A 181 -5.99 -8.00 4.07
C GLN A 181 -6.80 -9.10 3.42
N THR A 182 -8.12 -9.00 3.56
CA THR A 182 -9.07 -9.82 2.82
C THR A 182 -9.58 -9.03 1.63
N SER A 183 -9.31 -9.51 0.42
CA SER A 183 -10.02 -9.04 -0.77
C SER A 183 -11.33 -9.81 -0.89
N ASP A 184 -12.41 -9.09 -1.08
CA ASP A 184 -13.74 -9.66 -1.19
C ASP A 184 -14.22 -9.66 -2.65
N SER A 185 -14.75 -10.80 -3.11
CA SER A 185 -15.36 -10.95 -4.43
C SER A 185 -16.81 -11.44 -4.30
N ARG A 186 -17.66 -10.94 -5.20
CA ARG A 186 -19.06 -11.35 -5.31
C ARG A 186 -19.20 -12.27 -6.52
N VAL A 187 -19.67 -13.50 -6.29
CA VAL A 187 -19.96 -14.50 -7.32
C VAL A 187 -21.47 -14.68 -7.42
N GLU A 188 -22.05 -14.37 -8.58
CA GLU A 188 -23.50 -14.48 -8.79
C GLU A 188 -23.94 -15.95 -8.89
N VAL A 189 -25.19 -16.21 -8.50
CA VAL A 189 -25.87 -17.49 -8.79
C VAL A 189 -26.07 -17.64 -10.29
N SER A 190 -25.58 -18.74 -10.85
CA SER A 190 -25.62 -19.02 -12.29
C SER A 190 -26.91 -19.71 -12.74
N ALA A 191 -27.55 -20.45 -11.83
CA ALA A 191 -28.85 -21.08 -12.04
C ALA A 191 -29.61 -21.21 -10.72
N ASP A 192 -30.92 -20.96 -10.72
CA ASP A 192 -31.80 -21.24 -9.61
C ASP A 192 -33.24 -21.60 -10.01
N ALA A 193 -33.89 -22.38 -9.15
CA ALA A 193 -35.29 -22.70 -9.31
C ALA A 193 -35.85 -23.27 -8.01
N HIS A 194 -37.15 -23.10 -7.80
CA HIS A 194 -37.87 -23.87 -6.79
C HIS A 194 -38.75 -24.93 -7.41
N VAL A 195 -39.16 -25.90 -6.61
CA VAL A 195 -40.01 -27.03 -7.01
C VAL A 195 -41.17 -27.20 -6.05
N ASN A 196 -42.29 -27.70 -6.58
CA ASN A 196 -43.57 -27.78 -5.85
C ASN A 196 -44.14 -29.20 -5.91
N ASP A 197 -44.46 -29.80 -4.76
CA ASP A 197 -45.12 -31.11 -4.73
C ASP A 197 -46.58 -31.06 -5.24
N GLY A 198 -47.23 -32.24 -5.27
CA GLY A 198 -48.64 -32.37 -5.60
C GLY A 198 -48.96 -32.04 -7.06
N SER A 199 -50.03 -31.28 -7.31
CA SER A 199 -50.53 -31.04 -8.68
C SER A 199 -49.58 -30.22 -9.57
N ARG A 200 -48.56 -29.59 -8.98
CA ARG A 200 -47.57 -28.76 -9.68
C ARG A 200 -46.21 -29.46 -9.80
N ALA A 201 -46.17 -30.77 -9.56
CA ALA A 201 -44.93 -31.54 -9.53
C ALA A 201 -44.13 -31.58 -10.83
N GLU A 202 -44.79 -31.26 -11.96
CA GLU A 202 -44.18 -31.20 -13.30
C GLU A 202 -43.97 -29.75 -13.79
N GLU A 203 -44.32 -28.73 -13.00
CA GLU A 203 -44.09 -27.34 -13.37
C GLU A 203 -42.64 -26.92 -13.06
N ASN A 204 -42.05 -26.15 -13.96
CA ASN A 204 -40.76 -25.48 -13.78
C ASN A 204 -40.97 -24.01 -13.38
N PHE A 205 -40.17 -23.52 -12.44
CA PHE A 205 -40.30 -22.17 -11.87
C PHE A 205 -39.07 -21.28 -12.03
N ALA A 206 -38.15 -21.63 -12.92
CA ALA A 206 -36.85 -20.96 -13.09
C ALA A 206 -36.91 -19.51 -13.61
N SER A 207 -38.08 -19.01 -14.00
CA SER A 207 -38.25 -17.63 -14.50
C SER A 207 -38.93 -16.70 -13.49
N ASN A 208 -39.28 -17.22 -12.32
CA ASN A 208 -39.92 -16.44 -11.29
C ASN A 208 -38.89 -15.59 -10.56
N THR A 209 -39.24 -14.34 -10.24
CA THR A 209 -38.40 -13.44 -9.41
C THR A 209 -38.37 -13.81 -7.92
N THR A 210 -38.92 -14.96 -7.55
CA THR A 210 -38.98 -15.44 -6.16
C THR A 210 -39.07 -16.97 -6.16
N MET A 211 -38.24 -17.56 -5.31
CA MET A 211 -38.21 -18.98 -4.98
C MET A 211 -38.88 -19.24 -3.64
N LEU A 212 -39.41 -20.46 -3.46
CA LEU A 212 -40.17 -20.83 -2.28
C LEU A 212 -39.51 -22.00 -1.53
N VAL A 213 -39.49 -21.90 -0.21
CA VAL A 213 -39.10 -22.98 0.69
C VAL A 213 -40.20 -23.19 1.72
N LYS A 214 -40.71 -24.42 1.84
CA LYS A 214 -41.75 -24.80 2.81
C LYS A 214 -41.76 -26.30 2.97
N ALA A 215 -41.66 -26.78 4.20
CA ALA A 215 -41.78 -28.20 4.49
C ALA A 215 -43.17 -28.52 5.02
N VAL A 216 -43.75 -29.63 4.56
CA VAL A 216 -44.98 -30.22 5.08
C VAL A 216 -44.74 -31.70 5.30
N GLU A 217 -45.13 -32.21 6.48
CA GLU A 217 -44.90 -33.60 6.89
C GLU A 217 -45.63 -34.59 5.97
N ALA A 218 -46.85 -34.23 5.56
CA ALA A 218 -47.62 -35.03 4.63
C ALA A 218 -47.11 -34.86 3.19
N ALA A 219 -46.97 -35.98 2.48
CA ALA A 219 -46.60 -36.00 1.07
C ALA A 219 -47.76 -35.53 0.17
N ASP A 220 -47.40 -35.00 -1.01
CA ASP A 220 -48.31 -34.63 -2.10
C ASP A 220 -49.43 -33.66 -1.70
N THR A 221 -49.14 -32.78 -0.73
CA THR A 221 -50.11 -31.80 -0.22
C THR A 221 -50.28 -30.63 -1.17
N GLY A 222 -49.33 -30.44 -2.09
CA GLY A 222 -49.26 -29.26 -2.95
C GLY A 222 -48.68 -28.05 -2.24
N TYR A 223 -48.14 -28.19 -1.03
CA TYR A 223 -47.55 -27.11 -0.23
C TYR A 223 -46.06 -27.27 0.07
N SER A 224 -45.46 -28.43 -0.21
CA SER A 224 -44.02 -28.63 0.00
C SER A 224 -43.24 -27.94 -1.13
N ARG A 225 -42.20 -27.20 -0.74
CA ARG A 225 -41.37 -26.36 -1.60
C ARG A 225 -39.90 -26.50 -1.22
N GLN A 226 -39.05 -26.72 -2.22
CA GLN A 226 -37.60 -26.72 -2.08
C GLN A 226 -37.03 -25.80 -3.15
N SER A 227 -35.97 -25.06 -2.80
CA SER A 227 -35.27 -24.20 -3.76
C SER A 227 -33.86 -24.70 -3.98
N TYR A 228 -33.32 -24.51 -5.18
CA TYR A 228 -32.01 -24.99 -5.58
C TYR A 228 -31.21 -23.85 -6.20
N LEU A 229 -29.92 -23.78 -5.86
CA LEU A 229 -28.98 -22.79 -6.35
C LEU A 229 -27.78 -23.50 -6.98
N ARG A 230 -27.27 -22.96 -8.07
CA ARG A 230 -25.97 -23.30 -8.65
C ARG A 230 -25.12 -22.04 -8.71
N ILE A 231 -23.86 -22.15 -8.31
CA ILE A 231 -22.87 -21.08 -8.34
C ILE A 231 -21.61 -21.66 -8.97
N ASP A 232 -21.04 -20.99 -9.98
CA ASP A 232 -19.83 -21.41 -10.66
C ASP A 232 -18.69 -20.40 -10.34
N PRO A 233 -17.93 -20.59 -9.23
CA PRO A 233 -16.83 -19.70 -8.88
C PRO A 233 -15.64 -19.87 -9.83
N GLU A 234 -14.85 -18.82 -10.00
CA GLU A 234 -13.50 -18.92 -10.58
C GLU A 234 -12.53 -19.46 -9.52
N ALA A 235 -11.49 -20.19 -9.96
CA ALA A 235 -10.46 -20.69 -9.06
C ALA A 235 -9.75 -19.52 -8.36
N VAL A 236 -9.58 -19.64 -7.04
CA VAL A 236 -8.96 -18.61 -6.22
C VAL A 236 -7.47 -18.90 -6.06
N ASP A 237 -6.64 -17.92 -6.42
CA ASP A 237 -5.21 -17.94 -6.12
C ASP A 237 -4.97 -17.24 -4.78
N GLY A 238 -4.81 -18.01 -3.70
CA GLY A 238 -4.60 -17.47 -2.34
C GLY A 238 -5.26 -18.30 -1.25
N GLU A 239 -5.12 -17.85 0.00
CA GLU A 239 -5.76 -18.49 1.16
C GLU A 239 -7.19 -17.95 1.30
N LEU A 240 -8.20 -18.81 1.21
CA LEU A 240 -9.59 -18.40 1.44
C LEU A 240 -9.80 -17.93 2.89
N ALA A 241 -10.33 -16.72 3.04
CA ALA A 241 -10.68 -16.12 4.33
C ALA A 241 -12.12 -16.44 4.74
N SER A 242 -13.05 -16.37 3.78
CA SER A 242 -14.47 -16.61 4.03
C SER A 242 -15.22 -17.00 2.75
N VAL A 243 -16.24 -17.83 2.89
CA VAL A 243 -17.24 -18.13 1.86
C VAL A 243 -18.62 -17.97 2.48
N GLN A 244 -19.36 -16.93 2.10
CA GLN A 244 -20.66 -16.61 2.68
C GLN A 244 -21.76 -16.60 1.62
N LEU A 245 -22.84 -17.34 1.82
CA LEU A 245 -24.03 -17.26 0.98
C LEU A 245 -24.94 -16.14 1.49
N HIS A 246 -25.22 -15.17 0.63
CA HIS A 246 -26.14 -14.08 0.93
C HIS A 246 -27.51 -14.35 0.30
N LEU A 247 -28.54 -14.40 1.13
CA LEU A 247 -29.94 -14.61 0.73
C LEU A 247 -30.76 -13.37 1.07
N HIS A 248 -31.54 -12.88 0.11
CA HIS A 248 -32.57 -11.86 0.37
C HIS A 248 -33.93 -12.55 0.51
N ALA A 249 -34.41 -12.71 1.74
CA ALA A 249 -35.52 -13.60 2.03
C ALA A 249 -36.52 -13.01 3.03
N GLN A 250 -37.73 -13.57 3.06
CA GLN A 250 -38.80 -13.18 3.98
C GLN A 250 -39.71 -14.35 4.35
N ILE A 251 -40.49 -14.21 5.42
CA ILE A 251 -41.60 -15.11 5.74
C ILE A 251 -42.89 -14.59 5.08
N SER A 252 -43.44 -15.36 4.15
CA SER A 252 -44.67 -15.06 3.41
C SER A 252 -45.78 -16.03 3.82
N ASP A 253 -46.11 -16.05 5.11
CA ASP A 253 -47.14 -16.94 5.66
C ASP A 253 -47.92 -16.26 6.79
N SER A 254 -49.24 -16.44 6.81
CA SER A 254 -50.09 -15.91 7.88
C SER A 254 -49.89 -16.61 9.23
N GLY A 255 -49.23 -17.78 9.25
CA GLY A 255 -49.01 -18.59 10.45
C GLY A 255 -47.92 -18.09 11.40
N GLY A 256 -47.10 -17.12 10.99
CA GLY A 256 -46.03 -16.57 11.84
C GLY A 256 -45.09 -15.65 11.08
N THR A 257 -44.00 -15.23 11.74
CA THR A 257 -43.03 -14.26 11.17
C THR A 257 -41.58 -14.70 11.32
N GLU A 258 -41.34 -15.95 11.71
CA GLU A 258 -40.00 -16.51 11.88
C GLU A 258 -40.02 -18.02 11.63
N ASP A 259 -39.13 -18.50 10.78
CA ASP A 259 -38.86 -19.92 10.56
C ASP A 259 -37.45 -20.11 9.99
N SER A 260 -36.94 -21.33 9.98
CA SER A 260 -35.56 -21.62 9.57
C SER A 260 -35.48 -22.18 8.15
N VAL A 261 -34.34 -21.96 7.49
CA VAL A 261 -33.94 -22.61 6.24
C VAL A 261 -32.58 -23.25 6.45
N THR A 262 -32.46 -24.54 6.14
CA THR A 262 -31.19 -25.26 6.10
C THR A 262 -30.67 -25.30 4.67
N ILE A 263 -29.40 -24.95 4.52
CA ILE A 263 -28.64 -25.02 3.28
C ILE A 263 -27.98 -26.39 3.24
N HIS A 264 -28.25 -27.16 2.19
CA HIS A 264 -27.68 -28.48 1.96
C HIS A 264 -26.86 -28.49 0.68
N ARG A 265 -25.90 -29.41 0.56
CA ARG A 265 -25.39 -29.84 -0.75
C ARG A 265 -26.46 -30.64 -1.50
N CYS A 266 -26.42 -30.62 -2.82
CA CYS A 266 -27.21 -31.53 -3.65
C CYS A 266 -26.45 -31.91 -4.92
N ASP A 267 -26.94 -32.93 -5.63
CA ASP A 267 -26.45 -33.25 -6.98
C ASP A 267 -26.70 -32.07 -7.96
N ASP A 268 -25.96 -32.06 -9.07
CA ASP A 268 -26.13 -31.06 -10.13
C ASP A 268 -27.53 -31.15 -10.79
N PHE A 269 -28.00 -30.02 -11.31
CA PHE A 269 -29.33 -29.92 -11.92
C PHE A 269 -29.32 -29.01 -13.15
N ASP A 270 -30.29 -29.25 -14.04
CA ASP A 270 -30.60 -28.38 -15.17
C ASP A 270 -31.79 -27.48 -14.82
N GLU A 271 -31.52 -26.19 -14.66
CA GLU A 271 -32.51 -25.16 -14.34
C GLU A 271 -33.72 -25.19 -15.28
N ALA A 272 -33.51 -25.42 -16.57
CA ALA A 272 -34.57 -25.35 -17.58
C ALA A 272 -35.57 -26.52 -17.50
N THR A 273 -35.18 -27.63 -16.86
CA THR A 273 -35.96 -28.86 -16.79
C THR A 273 -36.27 -29.31 -15.35
N LEU A 274 -35.83 -28.55 -14.35
CA LEU A 274 -36.07 -28.84 -12.95
C LEU A 274 -37.57 -28.81 -12.61
N THR A 275 -38.06 -29.91 -12.05
CA THR A 275 -39.42 -30.05 -11.50
C THR A 275 -39.34 -30.80 -10.17
N TRP A 276 -40.44 -30.92 -9.44
CA TRP A 276 -40.46 -31.71 -8.20
C TRP A 276 -40.02 -33.16 -8.45
N ASN A 277 -40.45 -33.75 -9.57
CA ASN A 277 -40.16 -35.15 -9.87
C ASN A 277 -38.76 -35.40 -10.42
N SER A 278 -38.08 -34.36 -10.93
CA SER A 278 -36.69 -34.43 -11.43
C SER A 278 -35.65 -33.81 -10.49
N ARG A 279 -36.07 -33.32 -9.31
CA ARG A 279 -35.18 -32.60 -8.38
C ARG A 279 -34.01 -33.46 -7.88
N PRO A 280 -32.82 -32.87 -7.67
CA PRO A 280 -31.68 -33.61 -7.17
C PRO A 280 -31.88 -34.05 -5.71
N GLU A 281 -31.17 -35.10 -5.32
CA GLU A 281 -31.17 -35.59 -3.95
C GLU A 281 -30.56 -34.54 -3.00
N VAL A 282 -31.23 -34.30 -1.88
CA VAL A 282 -30.74 -33.38 -0.84
C VAL A 282 -29.72 -34.12 0.01
N GLY A 283 -28.48 -33.64 0.01
CA GLY A 283 -27.35 -34.22 0.72
C GLY A 283 -27.08 -33.57 2.08
N GLU A 284 -25.79 -33.49 2.41
CA GLU A 284 -25.28 -32.97 3.68
C GLU A 284 -25.79 -31.56 3.98
N ALA A 285 -26.25 -31.34 5.22
CA ALA A 285 -26.59 -30.01 5.73
C ALA A 285 -25.31 -29.24 6.05
N LEU A 286 -25.18 -28.05 5.48
CA LEU A 286 -24.00 -27.18 5.67
C LEU A 286 -24.22 -26.16 6.80
N ALA A 287 -25.38 -25.50 6.80
CA ALA A 287 -25.72 -24.47 7.76
C ALA A 287 -27.24 -24.23 7.82
N THR A 288 -27.71 -23.60 8.90
CA THR A 288 -29.11 -23.21 9.06
C THR A 288 -29.19 -21.71 9.37
N VAL A 289 -30.17 -21.03 8.79
CA VAL A 289 -30.41 -19.61 8.98
C VAL A 289 -31.87 -19.35 9.33
N ASP A 290 -32.12 -18.46 10.30
CA ASP A 290 -33.46 -18.06 10.71
C ASP A 290 -33.92 -16.85 9.89
N ILE A 291 -35.01 -17.03 9.14
CA ILE A 291 -35.62 -16.01 8.28
C ILE A 291 -36.80 -15.37 9.00
N ARG A 292 -36.94 -14.05 8.86
CA ARG A 292 -37.96 -13.24 9.51
C ARG A 292 -38.92 -12.55 8.54
N GLY A 293 -39.97 -11.95 9.12
CA GLY A 293 -41.15 -11.38 8.49
C GLY A 293 -40.96 -10.76 7.09
N SER A 294 -40.32 -9.59 6.99
CA SER A 294 -40.15 -8.88 5.70
C SER A 294 -38.78 -9.13 5.08
N PHE A 295 -38.68 -8.92 3.76
CA PHE A 295 -37.42 -9.04 3.01
C PHE A 295 -36.25 -8.33 3.70
N ALA A 296 -35.21 -9.11 3.98
CA ALA A 296 -33.94 -8.66 4.51
C ALA A 296 -32.81 -9.55 3.99
N TRP A 297 -31.58 -9.07 4.09
CA TRP A 297 -30.39 -9.86 3.80
C TRP A 297 -30.04 -10.76 5.00
N TYR A 298 -29.75 -12.01 4.69
CA TYR A 298 -29.22 -13.00 5.61
C TYR A 298 -27.91 -13.53 5.03
N SER A 299 -26.85 -13.51 5.83
CA SER A 299 -25.57 -14.10 5.46
C SER A 299 -25.38 -15.43 6.19
N VAL A 300 -24.93 -16.44 5.47
CA VAL A 300 -24.68 -17.78 5.97
C VAL A 300 -23.23 -18.14 5.71
N ASP A 301 -22.47 -18.37 6.78
CA ASP A 301 -21.08 -18.78 6.67
C ASP A 301 -20.99 -20.25 6.24
N LEU A 302 -20.39 -20.49 5.07
CA LEU A 302 -20.16 -21.80 4.48
C LEU A 302 -18.66 -22.08 4.28
N THR A 303 -17.79 -21.31 4.95
CA THR A 303 -16.33 -21.33 4.74
C THR A 303 -15.74 -22.72 4.91
N GLU A 304 -15.97 -23.35 6.06
CA GLU A 304 -15.44 -24.70 6.35
C GLU A 304 -15.95 -25.75 5.35
N ALA A 305 -17.21 -25.63 4.94
CA ALA A 305 -17.85 -26.61 4.07
C ALA A 305 -17.45 -26.48 2.60
N LEU A 306 -17.14 -25.29 2.10
CA LEU A 306 -16.98 -25.01 0.67
C LEU A 306 -15.57 -24.53 0.28
N ALA A 307 -14.65 -24.34 1.22
CA ALA A 307 -13.32 -23.78 0.94
C ALA A 307 -12.59 -24.50 -0.19
N ASP A 308 -12.42 -25.83 -0.11
CA ASP A 308 -11.67 -26.58 -1.13
C ASP A 308 -12.32 -26.50 -2.51
N GLN A 309 -13.65 -26.50 -2.57
CA GLN A 309 -14.42 -26.46 -3.80
C GLN A 309 -14.32 -25.08 -4.47
N VAL A 310 -14.42 -24.00 -3.68
CA VAL A 310 -14.24 -22.62 -4.15
C VAL A 310 -12.79 -22.40 -4.60
N ALA A 311 -11.80 -22.88 -3.84
CA ALA A 311 -10.39 -22.75 -4.21
C ALA A 311 -10.08 -23.41 -5.56
N ALA A 312 -10.71 -24.56 -5.84
CA ALA A 312 -10.56 -25.28 -7.09
C ALA A 312 -11.37 -24.68 -8.27
N GLY A 313 -12.25 -23.70 -8.04
CA GLY A 313 -13.17 -23.17 -9.05
C GLY A 313 -14.21 -24.20 -9.50
N GLU A 314 -14.60 -25.11 -8.60
CA GLU A 314 -15.57 -26.16 -8.89
C GLU A 314 -17.01 -25.67 -8.67
N PRO A 315 -17.98 -26.06 -9.52
CA PRO A 315 -19.38 -25.70 -9.34
C PRO A 315 -19.95 -26.12 -7.98
N ILE A 316 -20.71 -25.23 -7.35
CA ILE A 316 -21.38 -25.45 -6.08
C ILE A 316 -22.88 -25.56 -6.32
N THR A 317 -23.49 -26.65 -5.86
CA THR A 317 -24.93 -26.91 -5.99
C THR A 317 -25.55 -27.09 -4.61
N LEU A 318 -26.53 -26.23 -4.30
CA LEU A 318 -27.14 -26.12 -2.97
C LEU A 318 -28.65 -26.34 -3.05
N ALA A 319 -29.21 -26.98 -2.03
CA ALA A 319 -30.64 -27.06 -1.78
C ALA A 319 -31.01 -26.29 -0.51
N LEU A 320 -32.00 -25.42 -0.62
CA LEU A 320 -32.62 -24.69 0.48
C LEU A 320 -33.87 -25.45 0.92
N VAL A 321 -33.82 -26.01 2.13
CA VAL A 321 -34.87 -26.86 2.67
C VAL A 321 -35.21 -26.40 4.08
N GLN A 322 -36.51 -26.32 4.39
CA GLN A 322 -36.95 -25.97 5.72
C GLN A 322 -36.89 -27.20 6.64
N PRO A 323 -36.21 -27.13 7.80
CA PRO A 323 -36.31 -28.18 8.81
C PRO A 323 -37.69 -28.13 9.47
N LEU A 324 -38.39 -29.26 9.55
CA LEU A 324 -39.60 -29.37 10.35
C LEU A 324 -39.23 -29.44 11.83
N GLN A 325 -39.68 -28.46 12.62
CA GLN A 325 -39.50 -28.47 14.06
C GLN A 325 -40.35 -29.56 14.73
N ASP A 326 -39.84 -30.15 15.82
CA ASP A 326 -40.54 -31.18 16.59
C ASP A 326 -41.97 -30.75 16.95
N GLY A 327 -42.95 -31.56 16.56
CA GLY A 327 -44.37 -31.32 16.83
C GLY A 327 -45.07 -30.37 15.86
N ARG A 328 -44.42 -29.92 14.78
CA ARG A 328 -45.06 -29.18 13.67
C ARG A 328 -45.32 -30.10 12.47
N SER A 329 -46.54 -30.06 11.93
CA SER A 329 -46.91 -30.79 10.70
C SER A 329 -46.58 -30.00 9.42
N ALA A 330 -46.28 -28.71 9.53
CA ALA A 330 -45.83 -27.84 8.45
C ALA A 330 -45.02 -26.66 9.01
N GLY A 331 -44.04 -26.19 8.25
CA GLY A 331 -43.38 -24.91 8.50
C GLY A 331 -44.06 -23.75 7.76
N LEU A 332 -43.49 -22.56 7.89
CA LEU A 332 -43.98 -21.35 7.24
C LEU A 332 -43.39 -21.19 5.83
N SER A 333 -44.16 -20.62 4.91
CA SER A 333 -43.64 -20.31 3.56
C SER A 333 -42.56 -19.25 3.62
N VAL A 334 -41.35 -19.62 3.21
CA VAL A 334 -40.22 -18.70 3.04
C VAL A 334 -40.12 -18.30 1.57
N GLU A 335 -40.09 -17.00 1.29
CA GLU A 335 -39.79 -16.45 -0.01
C GLU A 335 -38.33 -16.01 -0.06
N VAL A 336 -37.57 -16.51 -1.04
CA VAL A 336 -36.18 -16.13 -1.30
C VAL A 336 -36.15 -15.47 -2.67
N ARG A 337 -35.45 -14.34 -2.84
CA ARG A 337 -35.25 -13.75 -4.17
C ARG A 337 -34.49 -14.73 -5.06
N SER A 338 -34.83 -14.74 -6.34
CA SER A 338 -34.12 -15.49 -7.36
C SER A 338 -33.11 -14.61 -8.11
N ARG A 339 -32.29 -15.21 -8.97
CA ARG A 339 -31.35 -14.51 -9.86
C ARG A 339 -32.03 -13.53 -10.81
N GLU A 340 -33.31 -13.72 -11.13
CA GLU A 340 -34.13 -12.78 -11.92
C GLU A 340 -34.47 -11.49 -11.16
N SER A 341 -34.07 -11.36 -9.89
CA SER A 341 -34.41 -10.22 -9.03
C SER A 341 -33.40 -9.05 -9.04
N GLY A 342 -32.47 -9.03 -9.99
CA GLY A 342 -31.47 -7.98 -10.14
C GLY A 342 -30.60 -7.84 -8.88
N ASP A 343 -30.46 -6.62 -8.35
CA ASP A 343 -29.58 -6.31 -7.20
C ASP A 343 -29.93 -7.06 -5.90
N THR A 344 -31.11 -7.67 -5.82
CA THR A 344 -31.56 -8.47 -4.67
C THR A 344 -31.43 -9.98 -4.87
N ALA A 345 -30.82 -10.41 -5.98
CA ALA A 345 -30.50 -11.81 -6.24
C ALA A 345 -29.53 -12.39 -5.18
N PRO A 346 -29.64 -13.68 -4.86
CA PRO A 346 -28.69 -14.36 -4.00
C PRO A 346 -27.31 -14.44 -4.66
N TYR A 347 -26.26 -14.42 -3.85
CA TYR A 347 -24.87 -14.47 -4.32
C TYR A 347 -23.96 -15.10 -3.26
N LEU A 348 -22.80 -15.57 -3.71
CA LEU A 348 -21.72 -16.00 -2.84
C LEU A 348 -20.72 -14.84 -2.67
N HIS A 349 -20.37 -14.53 -1.44
CA HIS A 349 -19.30 -13.61 -1.09
C HIS A 349 -18.06 -14.41 -0.70
N VAL A 350 -16.97 -14.24 -1.44
CA VAL A 350 -15.72 -14.96 -1.26
C VAL A 350 -14.65 -13.97 -0.82
N GLY A 351 -14.21 -14.10 0.42
CA GLY A 351 -13.07 -13.36 0.97
C GLY A 351 -11.80 -14.18 0.78
N VAL A 352 -10.75 -13.57 0.24
CA VAL A 352 -9.44 -14.17 0.01
C VAL A 352 -8.41 -13.37 0.77
N ARG A 353 -7.59 -14.01 1.60
CA ARG A 353 -6.43 -13.37 2.22
C ARG A 353 -5.36 -13.18 1.14
N ALA A 354 -4.85 -11.97 1.02
CA ALA A 354 -3.68 -11.74 0.19
C ALA A 354 -2.52 -12.61 0.67
N GLY A 355 -1.81 -13.24 -0.27
CA GLY A 355 -0.62 -14.02 0.02
C GLY A 355 0.47 -13.12 0.60
N THR A 356 0.86 -13.36 1.85
CA THR A 356 2.07 -12.82 2.46
C THR A 356 2.86 -13.99 3.05
N ASP A 357 4.19 -13.92 3.01
CA ASP A 357 5.04 -14.84 3.76
C ASP A 357 5.46 -14.27 5.13
N GLY A 358 4.89 -13.12 5.51
CA GLY A 358 5.16 -12.40 6.75
C GLY A 358 6.55 -11.77 6.83
N ARG A 359 7.38 -11.90 5.80
CA ARG A 359 8.74 -11.37 5.80
C ARG A 359 8.74 -10.04 5.08
N THR A 360 9.29 -9.04 5.76
CA THR A 360 9.47 -7.70 5.18
C THR A 360 10.93 -7.28 5.23
N LYS A 361 11.31 -6.39 4.31
CA LYS A 361 12.64 -5.80 4.27
C LYS A 361 12.58 -4.34 3.88
N SER A 362 13.62 -3.58 4.17
CA SER A 362 13.79 -2.21 3.72
C SER A 362 15.13 -2.03 3.03
N VAL A 363 15.09 -1.50 1.82
CA VAL A 363 16.28 -1.42 0.96
C VAL A 363 16.96 -0.09 1.21
N VAL A 364 18.17 -0.15 1.75
CA VAL A 364 19.01 1.03 2.03
C VAL A 364 19.67 1.53 0.76
N GLU A 365 20.14 0.60 -0.07
CA GLU A 365 20.78 0.87 -1.36
C GLU A 365 20.61 -0.34 -2.28
N HIS A 366 20.45 -0.08 -3.57
CA HIS A 366 20.47 -1.08 -4.64
C HIS A 366 21.06 -0.42 -5.89
N ARG A 367 22.39 -0.40 -5.94
CA ARG A 367 23.14 0.37 -6.92
C ARG A 367 23.59 -0.51 -8.08
N ASN A 368 23.16 -0.21 -9.30
CA ASN A 368 23.83 -0.64 -10.53
C ASN A 368 25.29 -0.13 -10.55
N THR A 369 26.25 -1.05 -10.62
CA THR A 369 27.69 -0.77 -10.66
C THR A 369 28.31 -1.05 -12.03
N GLY A 370 27.49 -1.16 -13.06
CA GLY A 370 27.90 -1.40 -14.44
C GLY A 370 28.23 -2.86 -14.72
N THR A 371 29.14 -3.08 -15.66
CA THR A 371 29.61 -4.40 -16.11
C THR A 371 30.71 -5.00 -15.23
N SER A 372 30.93 -4.45 -14.04
CA SER A 372 31.89 -4.98 -13.07
C SER A 372 31.34 -4.91 -11.64
N PRO A 373 31.72 -5.85 -10.75
CA PRO A 373 31.27 -5.84 -9.37
C PRO A 373 31.71 -4.55 -8.63
N GLY A 374 30.76 -3.88 -7.99
CA GLY A 374 31.05 -2.76 -7.11
C GLY A 374 31.85 -3.16 -5.88
N ARG A 375 32.67 -2.23 -5.36
CA ARG A 375 33.37 -2.42 -4.09
C ARG A 375 32.51 -1.92 -2.93
N LEU A 376 31.69 -2.83 -2.39
CA LEU A 376 30.93 -2.61 -1.17
C LEU A 376 31.71 -3.11 0.06
N VAL A 377 31.79 -2.29 1.11
CA VAL A 377 32.37 -2.64 2.40
C VAL A 377 31.33 -2.41 3.49
N ILE A 378 31.16 -3.36 4.40
CA ILE A 378 30.32 -3.23 5.61
C ILE A 378 31.17 -3.59 6.83
N ASP A 379 31.29 -2.66 7.79
CA ASP A 379 32.16 -2.80 8.97
C ASP A 379 33.55 -3.41 8.71
N ARG A 380 34.25 -2.86 7.71
CA ARG A 380 35.59 -3.28 7.23
C ARG A 380 35.64 -4.63 6.53
N ARG A 381 34.52 -5.31 6.35
CA ARG A 381 34.42 -6.50 5.51
C ARG A 381 34.04 -6.08 4.10
N GLN A 382 34.92 -6.36 3.13
CA GLN A 382 34.56 -6.26 1.72
C GLN A 382 33.55 -7.36 1.39
N VAL A 383 32.48 -7.00 0.70
CA VAL A 383 31.41 -7.90 0.26
C VAL A 383 31.78 -8.47 -1.10
N SER A 384 31.81 -9.79 -1.19
CA SER A 384 31.98 -10.54 -2.45
C SER A 384 30.81 -11.50 -2.66
N ASP A 385 30.43 -12.19 -1.59
CA ASP A 385 29.21 -12.98 -1.48
C ASP A 385 28.24 -12.30 -0.52
N ALA A 386 26.96 -12.65 -0.61
CA ALA A 386 25.95 -12.17 0.31
C ALA A 386 26.36 -12.46 1.77
N VAL A 387 26.31 -11.43 2.61
CA VAL A 387 26.63 -11.52 4.03
C VAL A 387 25.52 -10.89 4.84
N ARG A 388 25.15 -11.56 5.94
CA ARG A 388 24.24 -11.02 6.94
C ARG A 388 25.03 -10.64 8.20
N LEU A 389 24.81 -9.43 8.69
CA LEU A 389 25.42 -8.92 9.92
C LEU A 389 24.31 -8.43 10.86
N THR A 390 24.51 -8.67 12.16
CA THR A 390 23.69 -8.10 13.22
C THR A 390 24.37 -6.86 13.75
N ASP A 391 23.63 -5.76 13.84
CA ASP A 391 24.06 -4.45 14.33
C ASP A 391 25.34 -3.88 13.69
N PRO A 392 25.48 -3.92 12.34
CA PRO A 392 26.59 -3.24 11.70
C PRO A 392 26.45 -1.72 11.86
N GLN A 393 27.57 -1.02 11.96
CA GLN A 393 27.57 0.42 12.26
C GLN A 393 27.59 1.28 10.99
N TRP A 394 28.25 0.81 9.93
CA TRP A 394 28.32 1.54 8.66
C TRP A 394 28.65 0.62 7.47
N ALA A 395 28.31 1.11 6.28
CA ALA A 395 28.73 0.57 5.00
C ALA A 395 29.26 1.68 4.08
N HIS A 396 30.08 1.34 3.10
CA HIS A 396 30.61 2.25 2.09
C HIS A 396 30.66 1.57 0.73
N LEU A 397 30.17 2.27 -0.29
CA LEU A 397 30.22 1.83 -1.68
C LEU A 397 31.11 2.79 -2.47
N SER A 398 32.22 2.28 -3.01
CA SER A 398 33.18 3.08 -3.78
C SER A 398 32.50 3.80 -4.95
N GLY A 399 32.77 5.10 -5.08
CA GLY A 399 32.18 5.94 -6.13
C GLY A 399 30.79 6.47 -5.82
N VAL A 400 30.10 5.93 -4.79
CA VAL A 400 28.71 6.27 -4.49
C VAL A 400 28.59 7.06 -3.19
N GLY A 401 29.00 6.50 -2.06
CA GLY A 401 28.82 7.14 -0.76
C GLY A 401 28.89 6.21 0.43
N GLY A 402 28.58 6.78 1.59
CA GLY A 402 28.54 6.09 2.88
C GLY A 402 27.12 5.89 3.40
N TYR A 403 26.94 4.84 4.20
CA TYR A 403 25.71 4.54 4.90
C TYR A 403 26.02 4.32 6.37
N VAL A 404 25.25 4.91 7.28
CA VAL A 404 25.44 4.75 8.74
C VAL A 404 24.14 4.27 9.35
N PHE A 405 24.18 3.17 10.09
CA PHE A 405 23.00 2.67 10.79
C PHE A 405 22.86 3.41 12.13
N LEU A 406 21.70 4.03 12.34
CA LEU A 406 21.40 4.88 13.51
C LEU A 406 20.64 4.13 14.60
N ALA A 407 20.18 2.91 14.29
CA ALA A 407 19.50 2.00 15.22
C ALA A 407 20.02 0.58 14.97
N PRO A 408 19.95 -0.32 15.98
CA PRO A 408 20.28 -1.72 15.81
C PRO A 408 19.45 -2.35 14.70
N ALA A 409 20.09 -3.09 13.80
CA ALA A 409 19.42 -3.73 12.67
C ALA A 409 20.14 -5.01 12.25
N THR A 410 19.39 -5.96 11.68
CA THR A 410 19.99 -7.05 10.90
C THR A 410 20.08 -6.62 9.45
N VAL A 411 21.30 -6.55 8.90
CA VAL A 411 21.55 -6.07 7.54
C VAL A 411 22.10 -7.18 6.68
N GLN A 412 21.50 -7.35 5.50
CA GLN A 412 22.04 -8.14 4.42
C GLN A 412 22.76 -7.22 3.43
N ALA A 413 24.00 -7.57 3.09
CA ALA A 413 24.78 -6.88 2.08
C ALA A 413 25.19 -7.88 0.99
N SER A 414 25.04 -7.51 -0.28
CA SER A 414 25.36 -8.38 -1.41
C SER A 414 25.92 -7.58 -2.60
N VAL A 415 26.70 -8.27 -3.44
CA VAL A 415 27.09 -7.79 -4.77
C VAL A 415 26.77 -8.92 -5.74
N VAL A 416 25.76 -8.71 -6.60
CA VAL A 416 25.20 -9.77 -7.45
C VAL A 416 25.15 -9.33 -8.91
N GLU A 417 25.38 -10.26 -9.82
CA GLU A 417 25.11 -10.07 -11.24
C GLU A 417 23.62 -10.30 -11.52
N ARG A 418 23.02 -9.47 -12.38
CA ARG A 418 21.64 -9.61 -12.82
C ARG A 418 21.55 -9.41 -14.33
N SER A 419 20.73 -10.23 -14.97
CA SER A 419 20.42 -10.13 -16.39
C SER A 419 18.93 -9.88 -16.61
N GLY A 420 18.60 -9.20 -17.69
CA GLY A 420 17.23 -9.01 -18.17
C GLY A 420 17.21 -8.21 -19.47
N ALA A 421 16.05 -8.14 -20.10
CA ALA A 421 15.83 -7.47 -21.37
C ALA A 421 14.74 -6.39 -21.23
N TRP A 422 14.77 -5.37 -22.09
CA TRP A 422 13.69 -4.38 -22.14
C TRP A 422 12.33 -5.02 -22.42
N ARG A 423 12.31 -6.14 -23.14
CA ARG A 423 11.10 -6.93 -23.39
C ARG A 423 10.40 -7.41 -22.12
N ASP A 424 11.15 -7.63 -21.03
CA ASP A 424 10.62 -8.16 -19.78
C ASP A 424 9.73 -7.15 -19.03
N ILE A 425 9.95 -5.86 -19.26
CA ILE A 425 9.22 -4.76 -18.62
C ILE A 425 8.41 -3.91 -19.61
N ASN A 426 8.64 -4.10 -20.91
CA ASN A 426 7.95 -3.40 -21.99
C ASN A 426 7.77 -4.32 -23.20
N THR A 427 6.52 -4.60 -23.58
CA THR A 427 6.16 -5.47 -24.71
C THR A 427 6.70 -4.94 -26.05
N GLY A 428 7.00 -3.65 -26.19
CA GLY A 428 7.67 -3.07 -27.36
C GLY A 428 9.20 -3.09 -27.30
N GLY A 429 9.78 -3.50 -26.18
CA GLY A 429 11.22 -3.45 -25.91
C GLY A 429 12.05 -4.50 -26.67
N SER A 430 13.37 -4.28 -26.72
CA SER A 430 14.32 -5.23 -27.28
C SER A 430 14.37 -6.54 -26.46
N GLU A 431 14.51 -7.66 -27.16
CA GLU A 431 14.73 -9.00 -26.58
C GLU A 431 16.21 -9.24 -26.22
N ASP A 432 17.10 -8.31 -26.58
CA ASP A 432 18.53 -8.43 -26.29
C ASP A 432 18.78 -8.37 -24.77
N GLU A 433 19.27 -9.48 -24.23
CA GLU A 433 19.63 -9.58 -22.82
C GLU A 433 20.82 -8.69 -22.47
N GLN A 434 20.67 -7.92 -21.39
CA GLN A 434 21.71 -7.08 -20.80
C GLN A 434 22.07 -7.62 -19.42
N THR A 435 23.33 -7.43 -19.02
CA THR A 435 23.83 -7.87 -17.71
C THR A 435 24.51 -6.72 -16.98
N ARG A 436 24.15 -6.52 -15.71
CA ARG A 436 24.76 -5.52 -14.82
C ARG A 436 24.98 -6.10 -13.43
N HIS A 437 25.94 -5.54 -12.71
CA HIS A 437 26.16 -5.86 -11.30
C HIS A 437 25.42 -4.89 -10.39
N TYR A 438 24.94 -5.40 -9.26
CA TYR A 438 24.22 -4.62 -8.25
C TYR A 438 24.83 -4.81 -6.87
N ALA A 439 25.21 -3.70 -6.23
CA ALA A 439 25.59 -3.65 -4.82
C ALA A 439 24.36 -3.27 -3.99
N THR A 440 23.94 -4.14 -3.07
CA THR A 440 22.67 -4.00 -2.34
C THR A 440 22.90 -4.04 -0.83
N LEU A 441 22.19 -3.18 -0.10
CA LEU A 441 22.09 -3.14 1.36
C LEU A 441 20.62 -3.21 1.76
N GLU A 442 20.26 -4.17 2.60
CA GLU A 442 18.87 -4.41 3.01
C GLU A 442 18.81 -4.58 4.53
N VAL A 443 17.94 -3.81 5.20
CA VAL A 443 17.52 -4.09 6.57
C VAL A 443 16.44 -5.16 6.53
N LEU A 444 16.64 -6.25 7.28
CA LEU A 444 15.69 -7.34 7.38
C LEU A 444 14.82 -7.16 8.63
N HIS A 445 13.51 -7.16 8.46
CA HIS A 445 12.54 -7.09 9.55
C HIS A 445 12.21 -8.50 10.01
N THR A 446 13.05 -9.04 10.88
CA THR A 446 12.87 -10.38 11.47
C THR A 446 11.73 -10.37 12.48
N GLU A 447 11.23 -11.54 12.89
CA GLU A 447 10.22 -11.68 13.96
C GLU A 447 10.63 -10.96 15.25
N ASP A 448 11.93 -10.90 15.55
CA ASP A 448 12.49 -10.21 16.73
C ASP A 448 12.69 -8.69 16.52
N SER A 449 12.41 -8.15 15.33
CA SER A 449 12.53 -6.70 15.07
C SER A 449 11.30 -5.96 15.61
N ASP A 450 11.49 -4.74 16.08
CA ASP A 450 10.39 -3.87 16.51
C ASP A 450 9.66 -3.17 15.34
N GLY A 451 9.86 -3.67 14.12
CA GLY A 451 9.30 -3.08 12.90
C GLY A 451 9.85 -1.68 12.60
N SER A 452 11.08 -1.38 13.03
CA SER A 452 11.70 -0.06 12.83
C SER A 452 13.10 -0.13 12.21
N TYR A 453 13.52 0.96 11.58
CA TYR A 453 14.88 1.15 11.10
C TYR A 453 15.25 2.64 11.08
N ALA A 454 16.54 2.93 11.19
CA ALA A 454 17.05 4.27 10.96
C ALA A 454 18.46 4.20 10.36
N TYR A 455 18.70 4.95 9.29
CA TYR A 455 20.02 5.04 8.66
C TYR A 455 20.28 6.41 8.04
N LEU A 456 21.54 6.71 7.78
CA LEU A 456 21.98 7.85 6.99
C LEU A 456 22.46 7.39 5.63
N VAL A 457 22.12 8.16 4.60
CA VAL A 457 22.82 8.21 3.32
C VAL A 457 23.76 9.41 3.35
N LEU A 458 25.03 9.19 3.00
CA LEU A 458 26.09 10.20 2.91
C LEU A 458 26.62 10.19 1.46
N PRO A 459 25.94 10.90 0.55
CA PRO A 459 26.32 10.94 -0.87
C PRO A 459 27.77 11.37 -1.04
N GLN A 460 28.52 10.64 -1.86
CA GLN A 460 29.93 10.87 -2.17
C GLN A 460 30.90 10.93 -0.98
N ALA A 461 30.47 10.54 0.22
CA ALA A 461 31.36 10.48 1.36
C ALA A 461 32.47 9.45 1.13
N SER A 462 33.69 9.79 1.55
CA SER A 462 34.78 8.81 1.63
C SER A 462 34.51 7.77 2.72
N GLU A 463 35.13 6.60 2.63
CA GLU A 463 35.08 5.57 3.68
C GLU A 463 35.52 6.16 5.04
N ALA A 464 36.54 7.03 5.04
CA ALA A 464 37.03 7.70 6.25
C ALA A 464 35.99 8.65 6.86
N LEU A 465 35.32 9.46 6.04
CA LEU A 465 34.24 10.34 6.49
C LEU A 465 33.04 9.53 7.00
N THR A 466 32.67 8.48 6.29
CA THR A 466 31.59 7.56 6.68
C THR A 466 31.84 6.98 8.08
N ARG A 467 33.04 6.46 8.32
CA ARG A 467 33.46 5.97 9.64
C ARG A 467 33.48 7.04 10.72
N ALA A 468 33.80 8.28 10.36
CA ALA A 468 33.74 9.40 11.30
C ALA A 468 32.27 9.74 11.65
N ARG A 469 31.37 9.70 10.68
CA ARG A 469 29.92 9.91 10.88
C ARG A 469 29.25 8.77 11.64
N ALA A 470 29.71 7.53 11.49
CA ALA A 470 29.26 6.42 12.33
C ALA A 470 29.54 6.63 13.82
N LYS A 471 30.59 7.40 14.16
CA LYS A 471 30.90 7.77 15.56
C LYS A 471 30.19 9.03 16.03
N LYS A 472 29.84 9.91 15.10
CA LYS A 472 29.20 11.20 15.36
C LYS A 472 28.35 11.58 14.15
N ALA A 473 27.12 11.09 14.19
CA ALA A 473 26.11 11.40 13.19
C ALA A 473 25.85 12.93 13.17
N PRO A 474 25.51 13.51 12.01
CA PRO A 474 25.07 14.90 11.95
C PRO A 474 23.69 15.08 12.62
N VAL A 475 22.93 14.01 12.82
CA VAL A 475 21.60 14.02 13.44
C VAL A 475 21.54 13.09 14.64
N GLU A 476 20.55 13.33 15.50
CA GLU A 476 20.14 12.42 16.57
C GLU A 476 18.66 12.05 16.34
N VAL A 477 18.32 10.77 16.46
CA VAL A 477 16.94 10.29 16.38
C VAL A 477 16.29 10.46 17.75
N VAL A 478 15.34 11.38 17.86
CA VAL A 478 14.66 11.69 19.13
C VAL A 478 13.32 10.98 19.27
N ALA A 479 12.71 10.56 18.17
CA ALA A 479 11.57 9.65 18.16
C ALA A 479 11.51 8.84 16.85
N ASN A 480 11.08 7.58 16.93
CA ASN A 480 10.80 6.73 15.77
C ASN A 480 9.68 5.73 16.10
N SER A 481 8.45 6.22 16.18
CA SER A 481 7.26 5.42 16.52
C SER A 481 6.15 5.56 15.46
N ALA A 482 5.01 4.88 15.67
CA ALA A 482 3.84 4.98 14.82
C ALA A 482 3.17 6.37 14.90
N GLU A 483 3.38 7.12 15.99
CA GLU A 483 2.78 8.43 16.23
C GLU A 483 3.67 9.57 15.73
N VAL A 484 4.99 9.47 15.89
CA VAL A 484 5.94 10.53 15.51
C VAL A 484 7.31 9.97 15.13
N GLN A 485 7.88 10.52 14.05
CA GLN A 485 9.27 10.32 13.66
C GLN A 485 9.98 11.65 13.65
N ALA A 486 11.05 11.78 14.42
CA ALA A 486 11.71 13.05 14.64
C ALA A 486 13.23 12.91 14.81
N VAL A 487 13.94 13.89 14.25
CA VAL A 487 15.39 14.02 14.35
C VAL A 487 15.79 15.45 14.72
N THR A 488 16.90 15.59 15.44
CA THR A 488 17.54 16.88 15.71
C THR A 488 18.84 17.05 14.94
N HIS A 489 19.08 18.25 14.41
CA HIS A 489 20.32 18.67 13.76
C HIS A 489 20.76 20.04 14.30
N GLY A 490 21.65 20.05 15.29
CA GLY A 490 22.01 21.29 15.99
C GLY A 490 20.79 21.85 16.74
N ALA A 491 20.38 23.07 16.41
CA ALA A 491 19.18 23.71 17.00
C ALA A 491 17.88 23.39 16.25
N VAL A 492 17.95 22.57 15.19
CA VAL A 492 16.78 22.21 14.38
C VAL A 492 16.17 20.93 14.89
N LEU A 493 14.84 20.92 15.04
CA LEU A 493 13.99 19.74 15.19
C LEU A 493 13.19 19.57 13.89
N ALA A 494 13.28 18.40 13.27
CA ALA A 494 12.44 18.01 12.15
C ALA A 494 11.57 16.82 12.58
N ALA A 495 10.25 16.93 12.46
CA ALA A 495 9.31 15.95 12.97
C ALA A 495 8.11 15.75 12.03
N ASN A 496 7.85 14.50 11.68
CA ASN A 496 6.60 14.07 11.06
C ASN A 496 5.71 13.47 12.16
N PHE A 497 4.56 14.08 12.37
CA PHE A 497 3.53 13.61 13.27
C PHE A 497 2.46 12.90 12.46
N TRP A 498 2.35 11.59 12.68
CA TRP A 498 1.31 10.74 12.09
C TRP A 498 0.00 10.85 12.85
N ARG A 499 0.08 11.22 14.13
CA ARG A 499 -1.00 11.40 15.08
C ARG A 499 -0.69 12.61 15.98
N PRO A 500 -1.67 13.16 16.72
CA PRO A 500 -1.38 14.13 17.76
C PRO A 500 -0.37 13.55 18.75
N ALA A 501 0.78 14.20 18.92
CA ALA A 501 1.84 13.74 19.81
C ALA A 501 2.72 14.91 20.28
N THR A 502 3.65 14.61 21.18
CA THR A 502 4.65 15.54 21.71
C THR A 502 6.03 14.94 21.58
N VAL A 503 7.00 15.71 21.08
CA VAL A 503 8.41 15.32 21.03
C VAL A 503 9.27 16.56 21.26
N ASP A 504 10.31 16.43 22.09
CA ASP A 504 11.25 17.52 22.38
C ASP A 504 10.56 18.83 22.85
N GLY A 505 9.44 18.74 23.58
CA GLY A 505 8.69 19.93 24.04
C GLY A 505 7.93 20.68 22.93
N LEU A 506 7.80 20.10 21.74
CA LEU A 506 6.88 20.53 20.69
C LEU A 506 5.72 19.53 20.59
N SER A 507 4.50 20.04 20.59
CA SER A 507 3.26 19.25 20.46
C SER A 507 2.44 19.72 19.27
N VAL A 508 1.70 18.79 18.65
CA VAL A 508 0.68 19.11 17.65
C VAL A 508 -0.65 18.43 17.94
N ASP A 509 -1.73 19.08 17.54
CA ASP A 509 -3.10 18.59 17.80
C ASP A 509 -3.62 17.58 16.76
N ARG A 510 -2.88 17.36 15.67
CA ARG A 510 -3.27 16.52 14.52
C ARG A 510 -2.05 16.12 13.68
N PRO A 511 -2.20 15.23 12.67
CA PRO A 511 -1.11 14.89 11.78
C PRO A 511 -0.54 16.13 11.07
N ALA A 512 0.79 16.25 11.04
CA ALA A 512 1.47 17.42 10.47
C ALA A 512 2.96 17.11 10.20
N SER A 513 3.59 17.85 9.27
CA SER A 513 5.05 17.81 9.06
C SER A 513 5.68 19.15 9.43
N LEU A 514 6.71 19.15 10.28
CA LEU A 514 7.30 20.36 10.83
C LEU A 514 8.82 20.36 10.78
N ILE A 515 9.40 21.54 10.53
CA ILE A 515 10.81 21.83 10.79
C ILE A 515 10.87 23.10 11.62
N LEU A 516 11.39 23.00 12.84
CA LEU A 516 11.59 24.11 13.77
C LEU A 516 13.09 24.36 13.98
N SER A 517 13.56 25.54 13.61
CA SER A 517 14.89 26.04 14.00
C SER A 517 14.76 26.88 15.26
N ARG A 518 15.30 26.42 16.40
CA ARG A 518 15.18 27.10 17.71
C ARG A 518 16.19 28.25 17.87
N GLY A 519 15.80 29.25 18.67
CA GLY A 519 16.62 30.39 19.09
C GLY A 519 15.75 31.58 19.48
N ASP A 520 16.38 32.70 19.87
CA ASP A 520 15.66 33.97 20.14
C ASP A 520 14.92 34.48 18.89
N ARG A 521 15.47 34.17 17.71
CA ARG A 521 14.77 34.24 16.43
C ARG A 521 14.67 32.83 15.88
N ALA A 522 13.48 32.27 15.94
CA ALA A 522 13.21 30.93 15.42
C ALA A 522 12.49 31.01 14.07
N GLN A 523 12.61 29.93 13.30
CA GLN A 523 11.81 29.74 12.09
C GLN A 523 11.09 28.41 12.19
N LEU A 524 9.82 28.41 11.80
CA LEU A 524 8.96 27.23 11.82
C LEU A 524 8.35 27.04 10.43
N SER A 525 8.58 25.87 9.84
CA SER A 525 7.83 25.38 8.69
C SER A 525 6.80 24.36 9.17
N VAL A 526 5.54 24.51 8.77
CA VAL A 526 4.44 23.57 9.06
C VAL A 526 3.66 23.29 7.80
N SER A 527 3.35 22.02 7.55
CA SER A 527 2.39 21.63 6.52
C SER A 527 1.39 20.62 7.08
N ASP A 528 0.27 20.49 6.37
CA ASP A 528 -0.64 19.35 6.48
C ASP A 528 -0.47 18.44 5.24
N PRO A 529 0.23 17.30 5.39
CA PRO A 529 0.37 16.31 4.31
C PRO A 529 -0.88 15.49 4.01
N THR A 530 -1.91 15.53 4.86
CA THR A 530 -3.22 14.92 4.53
C THR A 530 -3.93 15.73 3.44
N GLN A 531 -3.71 17.04 3.41
CA GLN A 531 -4.38 18.03 2.56
C GLN A 531 -5.87 18.21 2.87
N GLU A 532 -6.27 17.88 4.10
CA GLU A 532 -7.66 17.90 4.56
C GLU A 532 -7.90 18.89 5.70
N ALA A 533 -6.85 19.27 6.44
CA ALA A 533 -6.98 20.14 7.59
C ALA A 533 -7.12 21.61 7.19
N GLU A 534 -7.97 22.34 7.91
CA GLU A 534 -8.03 23.79 7.76
C GLU A 534 -6.89 24.50 8.52
N THR A 535 -6.54 23.96 9.69
CA THR A 535 -5.52 24.53 10.59
C THR A 535 -4.72 23.43 11.28
N VAL A 536 -3.52 23.77 11.76
CA VAL A 536 -2.73 22.95 12.70
C VAL A 536 -2.42 23.80 13.92
N VAL A 537 -2.58 23.24 15.12
CA VAL A 537 -2.14 23.88 16.36
C VAL A 537 -0.82 23.28 16.79
N VAL A 538 0.19 24.13 16.95
CA VAL A 538 1.53 23.78 17.42
C VAL A 538 1.74 24.42 18.78
N GLU A 539 2.09 23.62 19.77
CA GLU A 539 2.43 24.11 21.11
C GLU A 539 3.90 23.87 21.39
N VAL A 540 4.59 24.88 21.92
CA VAL A 540 6.01 24.79 22.26
C VAL A 540 6.20 25.27 23.71
N ALA A 541 6.68 24.36 24.55
CA ALA A 541 6.98 24.65 25.95
C ALA A 541 8.26 25.49 26.08
N ASP A 542 8.30 26.37 27.07
CA ASP A 542 9.45 27.18 27.46
C ASP A 542 10.04 28.06 26.34
N ALA A 543 9.21 28.42 25.34
CA ALA A 543 9.64 29.23 24.22
C ALA A 543 9.62 30.74 24.57
N PRO A 544 10.65 31.52 24.19
CA PRO A 544 10.74 32.94 24.53
C PRO A 544 9.87 33.85 23.63
N TRP A 545 9.27 33.30 22.58
CA TRP A 545 8.64 34.08 21.52
C TRP A 545 7.34 34.74 21.97
N THR A 546 7.20 36.00 21.62
CA THR A 546 6.01 36.82 21.88
C THR A 546 5.38 37.35 20.59
N ARG A 547 6.05 37.17 19.45
CA ARG A 547 5.63 37.64 18.14
C ARG A 547 5.82 36.56 17.10
N VAL A 548 4.93 36.55 16.11
CA VAL A 548 5.02 35.75 14.89
C VAL A 548 4.93 36.67 13.68
N ASP A 549 5.78 36.44 12.69
CA ASP A 549 5.70 37.05 11.36
C ASP A 549 5.44 35.96 10.33
N GLY A 550 4.26 35.98 9.73
CA GLY A 550 3.79 34.95 8.81
C GLY A 550 2.29 35.03 8.56
N ASP A 551 1.89 34.90 7.30
CA ASP A 551 0.49 34.96 6.89
C ASP A 551 -0.29 33.74 7.39
N GLY A 552 -1.50 33.97 7.93
CA GLY A 552 -2.39 32.91 8.39
C GLY A 552 -1.91 32.22 9.67
N VAL A 553 -1.05 32.87 10.46
CA VAL A 553 -0.55 32.33 11.73
C VAL A 553 -0.85 33.27 12.89
N THR A 554 -1.34 32.71 13.98
CA THR A 554 -1.58 33.45 15.24
C THR A 554 -0.77 32.82 16.36
N LEU A 555 -0.30 33.67 17.28
CA LEU A 555 0.47 33.28 18.45
C LEU A 555 -0.27 33.70 19.72
N GLU A 556 -0.48 32.74 20.61
CA GLU A 556 -1.04 32.93 21.94
C GLU A 556 -0.06 32.41 23.00
N ARG A 557 -0.08 33.03 24.19
CA ARG A 557 0.74 32.59 25.33
C ARG A 557 -0.13 32.20 26.51
N GLU A 558 0.20 31.06 27.11
CA GLU A 558 -0.40 30.57 28.35
C GLU A 558 0.72 30.23 29.33
N GLY A 559 1.15 31.22 30.11
CA GLY A 559 2.36 31.11 30.94
C GLY A 559 3.63 30.97 30.08
N ASP A 560 4.33 29.84 30.28
CA ASP A 560 5.55 29.49 29.54
C ASP A 560 5.27 28.72 28.24
N LEU A 561 4.00 28.40 27.95
CA LEU A 561 3.58 27.74 26.72
C LEU A 561 3.30 28.78 25.61
N VAL A 562 3.88 28.55 24.43
CA VAL A 562 3.51 29.26 23.19
C VAL A 562 2.60 28.35 22.36
N ARG A 563 1.41 28.84 22.00
CA ARG A 563 0.46 28.16 21.12
C ARG A 563 0.39 28.91 19.79
N LEU A 564 0.71 28.23 18.70
CA LEU A 564 0.63 28.73 17.34
C LEU A 564 -0.54 28.04 16.63
N ARG A 565 -1.47 28.81 16.07
CA ARG A 565 -2.49 28.28 15.16
C ARG A 565 -2.11 28.69 13.74
N VAL A 566 -1.85 27.70 12.88
CA VAL A 566 -1.38 27.86 11.50
C VAL A 566 -2.47 27.47 10.52
N GLU A 567 -2.84 28.35 9.60
CA GLU A 567 -3.80 28.08 8.52
C GLU A 567 -3.15 27.31 7.36
N VAL A 568 -3.63 26.10 7.13
CA VAL A 568 -3.10 25.16 6.13
C VAL A 568 -4.13 24.76 5.06
N ALA A 569 -5.37 25.25 5.19
CA ALA A 569 -6.45 25.07 4.22
C ALA A 569 -6.02 25.44 2.78
N ASP A 570 -6.48 24.68 1.79
CA ASP A 570 -6.31 24.94 0.35
C ASP A 570 -4.86 25.13 -0.12
N ARG A 571 -3.87 24.68 0.66
CA ARG A 571 -2.44 24.78 0.30
C ARG A 571 -1.90 23.55 -0.43
N ILE A 572 -2.69 22.48 -0.60
CA ILE A 572 -2.29 21.25 -1.31
C ILE A 572 -0.98 20.69 -0.72
N GLY A 573 -0.86 20.71 0.62
CA GLY A 573 0.33 20.26 1.34
C GLY A 573 1.59 21.14 1.18
N VAL A 574 1.47 22.36 0.67
CA VAL A 574 2.57 23.33 0.65
C VAL A 574 2.78 23.90 2.07
N PRO A 575 4.02 23.88 2.60
CA PRO A 575 4.29 24.36 3.95
C PRO A 575 4.11 25.89 4.08
N VAL A 576 3.66 26.29 5.28
CA VAL A 576 3.70 27.67 5.77
C VAL A 576 4.98 27.86 6.57
N THR A 577 5.78 28.86 6.20
CA THR A 577 6.99 29.23 6.95
C THR A 577 6.76 30.55 7.68
N VAL A 578 7.11 30.57 8.97
CA VAL A 578 6.98 31.76 9.82
C VAL A 578 8.26 32.04 10.61
N GLU A 579 8.46 33.30 10.98
CA GLU A 579 9.48 33.73 11.92
C GLU A 579 8.89 34.01 13.29
N LEU A 580 9.60 33.63 14.36
CA LEU A 580 9.17 33.76 15.75
C LEU A 580 10.23 34.56 16.52
N SER A 581 9.80 35.53 17.34
CA SER A 581 10.69 36.40 18.12
C SER A 581 10.13 36.86 19.46
#